data_AF-A0A1Y4RBT8-F1
#
_entry.id   AF-A0A1Y4RBT8-F1
#
_cell.length_a   1.000
_cell.length_b   1.000
_cell.length_c   1.000
_cell.angle_alpha   90.00
_cell.angle_beta   90.00
_cell.angle_gamma   90.00
#
_symmetry.space_group_name_H-M   'P 1'
#
loop_
_entity.id
_entity.type
_entity.pdbx_description
1 polymer ?
#
loop_
_entity_poly.entity_id
_entity_poly.type
_entity_poly.pdbx_seq_one_letter_code
_entity_poly.pdbx_strand_id
1 'polypeptide(L)'
;MGYITFLDLLGTKDFCGAPEIYNTNISIFYKEAQANSYRLKGVGKIGIFSDCLYAESKELRPMLDFLVSLRKSLCAQKLFFNAALTKGEIGIVNPTCSRDENFFGVAFERSDIASLYMKQNQFKGIGIWVDKELYSEINAIKSYRLVRSVFLPDVNAKRFQVYYDIAFELKNKVYDKYEVAVVKRVFNECLLAYTKSRRYGRYYLSIIATLINSYKDNKLSWNLLKSEFDQCPLIYSIVMRLAEDNGKIYPIIQGLDMLCLLIVDNVFKHKEITEIDRSRIVKKFMSFECLKKPYAYSINDLPEDVFSEDINRKRFIQIYQENIVNAQVDDLFKSQE
;
A
#
# COMPACT_ATOMS: atom_id res chain seq x y z
N MET A 1 0.27 -21.18 20.52
CA MET A 1 0.75 -19.85 20.10
C MET A 1 -0.30 -19.23 19.19
N GLY A 2 -0.70 -18.00 19.47
CA GLY A 2 -1.73 -17.29 18.71
C GLY A 2 -1.16 -16.34 17.65
N TYR A 3 -1.98 -15.40 17.23
CA TYR A 3 -1.68 -14.32 16.31
C TYR A 3 -1.94 -13.00 17.01
N ILE A 4 -1.04 -12.05 16.83
CA ILE A 4 -1.12 -10.74 17.45
C ILE A 4 -0.94 -9.65 16.40
N THR A 5 -1.67 -8.56 16.58
CA THR A 5 -1.54 -7.35 15.78
C THR A 5 -1.39 -6.14 16.68
N PHE A 6 -0.58 -5.18 16.25
CA PHE A 6 -0.53 -3.84 16.82
C PHE A 6 -0.76 -2.83 15.70
N LEU A 7 -1.62 -1.85 15.91
CA LEU A 7 -1.94 -0.82 14.94
C LEU A 7 -2.00 0.57 15.58
N ASP A 8 -1.73 1.59 14.77
CA ASP A 8 -1.77 2.99 15.15
C ASP A 8 -2.52 3.80 14.08
N LEU A 9 -3.42 4.67 14.53
CA LEU A 9 -4.18 5.55 13.66
C LEU A 9 -3.28 6.67 13.15
N LEU A 10 -3.23 6.87 11.84
CA LEU A 10 -2.37 7.87 11.21
C LEU A 10 -3.04 9.25 11.19
N GLY A 11 -2.22 10.30 11.24
CA GLY A 11 -2.66 11.70 11.14
C GLY A 11 -3.18 12.30 12.45
N THR A 12 -3.11 11.56 13.56
CA THR A 12 -3.60 12.00 14.88
C THR A 12 -2.88 13.24 15.40
N LYS A 13 -1.58 13.33 15.13
CA LYS A 13 -0.72 14.48 15.52
C LYS A 13 -1.05 15.78 14.78
N ASP A 14 -1.70 15.72 13.61
CA ASP A 14 -2.13 16.91 12.88
C ASP A 14 -3.52 17.40 13.30
N PHE A 15 -4.31 16.55 13.99
CA PHE A 15 -5.55 16.98 14.64
C PHE A 15 -5.29 17.79 15.91
N CYS A 16 -4.05 17.86 16.39
CA CYS A 16 -3.68 18.63 17.58
C CYS A 16 -3.99 20.14 17.46
N GLY A 17 -4.21 20.67 16.25
CA GLY A 17 -4.69 22.05 16.05
C GLY A 17 -6.19 22.25 16.29
N ALA A 18 -6.98 21.18 16.43
CA ALA A 18 -8.42 21.21 16.65
C ALA A 18 -8.85 19.97 17.48
N PRO A 19 -8.84 20.08 18.83
CA PRO A 19 -9.16 18.99 19.74
C PRO A 19 -10.49 18.27 19.45
N GLU A 20 -11.47 18.98 18.90
CA GLU A 20 -12.78 18.44 18.53
C GLU A 20 -12.68 17.47 17.35
N ILE A 21 -11.82 17.75 16.37
CA ILE A 21 -11.56 16.87 15.23
C ILE A 21 -10.84 15.61 15.72
N TYR A 22 -9.87 15.77 16.62
CA TYR A 22 -9.18 14.64 17.25
C TYR A 22 -10.18 13.73 17.96
N ASN A 23 -10.99 14.28 18.87
CA ASN A 23 -11.99 13.52 19.63
C ASN A 23 -13.02 12.81 18.73
N THR A 24 -13.45 13.48 17.65
CA THR A 24 -14.36 12.89 16.66
C THR A 24 -13.73 11.68 15.99
N ASN A 25 -12.48 11.81 15.53
CA ASN A 25 -11.79 10.73 14.83
C ASN A 25 -11.45 9.55 15.74
N ILE A 26 -11.05 9.80 16.99
CA ILE A 26 -10.87 8.75 18.00
C ILE A 26 -12.18 8.04 18.30
N SER A 27 -13.30 8.78 18.43
CA SER A 27 -14.62 8.19 18.66
C SER A 27 -15.06 7.30 17.48
N ILE A 28 -14.82 7.73 16.25
CA ILE A 28 -15.06 6.93 15.04
C ILE A 28 -14.19 5.67 15.08
N PHE A 29 -12.90 5.82 15.37
CA PHE A 29 -11.96 4.70 15.45
C PHE A 29 -12.42 3.65 16.47
N TYR A 30 -12.81 4.08 17.66
CA TYR A 30 -13.30 3.19 18.73
C TYR A 30 -14.59 2.48 18.32
N LYS A 31 -15.52 3.23 17.73
CA LYS A 31 -16.80 2.68 17.24
C LYS A 31 -16.57 1.62 16.16
N GLU A 32 -15.71 1.89 15.18
CA GLU A 32 -15.42 0.94 14.11
C GLU A 32 -14.64 -0.28 14.64
N ALA A 33 -13.70 -0.10 15.57
CA ALA A 33 -13.00 -1.21 16.22
C ALA A 33 -13.97 -2.10 17.01
N GLN A 34 -14.86 -1.51 17.79
CA GLN A 34 -15.90 -2.22 18.54
C GLN A 34 -16.87 -2.95 17.60
N ALA A 35 -17.32 -2.28 16.53
CA ALA A 35 -18.21 -2.87 15.53
C ALA A 35 -17.58 -4.04 14.77
N ASN A 36 -16.24 -4.12 14.69
CA ASN A 36 -15.52 -5.23 14.08
C ASN A 36 -15.07 -6.31 15.09
N SER A 37 -15.19 -6.06 16.39
CA SER A 37 -14.72 -6.95 17.45
C SER A 37 -15.39 -8.33 17.47
N TYR A 38 -16.64 -8.44 16.98
CA TYR A 38 -17.38 -9.70 16.91
C TYR A 38 -16.64 -10.78 16.11
N ARG A 39 -15.74 -10.38 15.19
CA ARG A 39 -14.93 -11.29 14.38
C ARG A 39 -13.94 -12.09 15.21
N LEU A 40 -13.56 -11.59 16.38
CA LEU A 40 -12.67 -12.26 17.33
C LEU A 40 -13.43 -12.95 18.48
N LYS A 41 -14.77 -12.97 18.46
CA LYS A 41 -15.58 -13.51 19.55
C LYS A 41 -15.24 -14.98 19.82
N GLY A 42 -14.90 -15.29 21.07
CA GLY A 42 -14.58 -16.65 21.52
C GLY A 42 -13.16 -17.13 21.19
N VAL A 43 -12.43 -16.42 20.33
CA VAL A 43 -11.09 -16.81 19.88
C VAL A 43 -10.02 -15.77 20.15
N GLY A 44 -10.40 -14.54 20.52
CA GLY A 44 -9.47 -13.43 20.68
C GLY A 44 -10.03 -12.28 21.51
N LYS A 45 -9.22 -11.24 21.66
CA LYS A 45 -9.57 -10.00 22.37
C LYS A 45 -8.87 -8.80 21.74
N ILE A 46 -9.40 -7.61 22.03
CA ILE A 46 -8.90 -6.33 21.54
C ILE A 46 -8.67 -5.44 22.76
N GLY A 47 -7.55 -4.74 22.80
CA GLY A 47 -7.37 -3.58 23.67
C GLY A 47 -7.09 -2.34 22.83
N ILE A 48 -7.60 -1.20 23.30
CA ILE A 48 -7.52 0.08 22.60
C ILE A 48 -7.05 1.12 23.60
N PHE A 49 -6.12 1.97 23.18
CA PHE A 49 -5.63 3.09 23.98
C PHE A 49 -5.25 4.24 23.06
N SER A 50 -5.90 5.40 23.24
CA SER A 50 -5.69 6.59 22.40
C SER A 50 -5.89 6.27 20.91
N ASP A 51 -4.89 6.45 20.08
CA ASP A 51 -4.86 6.16 18.65
C ASP A 51 -4.35 4.75 18.33
N CYS A 52 -3.97 3.97 19.35
CA CYS A 52 -3.44 2.63 19.20
C CYS A 52 -4.48 1.54 19.51
N LEU A 53 -4.34 0.41 18.83
CA LEU A 53 -5.09 -0.82 19.13
C LEU A 53 -4.16 -2.02 19.01
N TYR A 54 -4.33 -2.97 19.92
CA TYR A 54 -3.72 -4.28 19.84
C TYR A 54 -4.79 -5.35 19.92
N ALA A 55 -4.60 -6.45 19.19
CA ALA A 55 -5.52 -7.58 19.23
C ALA A 55 -4.78 -8.90 19.20
N GLU A 56 -5.33 -9.89 19.88
CA GLU A 56 -4.87 -11.28 19.84
C GLU A 56 -5.98 -12.18 19.32
N SER A 57 -5.60 -13.26 18.66
CA SER A 57 -6.50 -14.33 18.22
C SER A 57 -5.80 -15.67 18.28
N LYS A 58 -6.49 -16.72 18.69
CA LYS A 58 -6.02 -18.11 18.59
C LYS A 58 -6.01 -18.62 17.16
N GLU A 59 -6.75 -17.96 16.26
CA GLU A 59 -6.94 -18.36 14.87
C GLU A 59 -6.58 -17.22 13.91
N LEU A 60 -5.92 -17.57 12.79
CA LEU A 60 -5.45 -16.59 11.81
C LEU A 60 -6.61 -15.95 11.04
N ARG A 61 -7.56 -16.77 10.57
CA ARG A 61 -8.66 -16.28 9.73
C ARG A 61 -9.53 -15.21 10.42
N PRO A 62 -9.97 -15.38 11.68
CA PRO A 62 -10.60 -14.31 12.46
C PRO A 62 -9.78 -13.02 12.58
N MET A 63 -8.45 -13.12 12.74
CA MET A 63 -7.56 -11.95 12.79
C MET A 63 -7.52 -11.22 11.43
N LEU A 64 -7.42 -11.95 10.32
CA LEU A 64 -7.44 -11.38 8.98
C LEU A 64 -8.80 -10.72 8.69
N ASP A 65 -9.92 -11.40 9.02
CA ASP A 65 -11.28 -10.88 8.86
C ASP A 65 -11.42 -9.56 9.64
N PHE A 66 -10.92 -9.51 10.88
CA PHE A 66 -10.91 -8.31 11.71
C PHE A 66 -10.14 -7.16 11.06
N LEU A 67 -8.88 -7.39 10.67
CA LEU A 67 -8.02 -6.35 10.10
C LEU A 67 -8.53 -5.81 8.76
N VAL A 68 -8.97 -6.68 7.86
CA VAL A 68 -9.48 -6.26 6.54
C VAL A 68 -10.80 -5.50 6.69
N SER A 69 -11.70 -5.97 7.56
CA SER A 69 -12.97 -5.31 7.82
C SER A 69 -12.78 -3.95 8.50
N LEU A 70 -11.86 -3.85 9.47
CA LEU A 70 -11.50 -2.59 10.13
C LEU A 70 -10.89 -1.60 9.13
N ARG A 71 -9.95 -2.03 8.28
CA ARG A 71 -9.36 -1.21 7.20
C ARG A 71 -10.44 -0.64 6.28
N LYS A 72 -11.40 -1.47 5.87
CA LYS A 72 -12.53 -1.07 5.03
C LYS A 72 -13.41 -0.02 5.72
N SER A 73 -13.81 -0.29 6.96
CA SER A 73 -14.61 0.61 7.80
C SER A 73 -13.95 1.98 7.97
N LEU A 74 -12.69 2.01 8.40
CA LEU A 74 -11.95 3.25 8.64
C LEU A 74 -11.68 4.01 7.34
N CYS A 75 -11.32 3.30 6.27
CA CYS A 75 -11.16 3.94 4.97
C CYS A 75 -12.45 4.64 4.54
N ALA A 76 -13.64 4.06 4.76
CA ALA A 76 -14.92 4.72 4.47
C ALA A 76 -15.14 6.01 5.28
N GLN A 77 -14.48 6.15 6.43
CA GLN A 77 -14.48 7.34 7.28
C GLN A 77 -13.28 8.27 7.03
N LYS A 78 -12.47 8.02 5.98
CA LYS A 78 -11.23 8.77 5.68
C LYS A 78 -10.14 8.63 6.75
N LEU A 79 -10.22 7.55 7.53
CA LEU A 79 -9.26 7.21 8.56
C LEU A 79 -8.38 6.06 8.06
N PHE A 80 -7.10 6.15 8.37
CA PHE A 80 -6.09 5.20 7.90
C PHE A 80 -5.20 4.80 9.06
N PHE A 81 -4.65 3.60 9.02
CA PHE A 81 -3.75 3.10 10.03
C PHE A 81 -2.55 2.40 9.40
N ASN A 82 -1.50 2.27 10.19
CA ASN A 82 -0.46 1.29 9.96
C ASN A 82 -0.62 0.15 10.99
N ALA A 83 -0.35 -1.07 10.59
CA ALA A 83 -0.43 -2.23 11.47
C ALA A 83 0.74 -3.17 11.21
N ALA A 84 1.06 -4.00 12.21
CA ALA A 84 1.93 -5.14 12.05
C ALA A 84 1.25 -6.38 12.62
N LEU A 85 1.35 -7.51 11.92
CA LEU A 85 0.74 -8.80 12.24
C LEU A 85 1.81 -9.89 12.28
N THR A 86 1.88 -10.64 13.38
CA THR A 86 2.80 -11.77 13.56
C THR A 86 2.17 -12.87 14.45
N LYS A 87 2.89 -13.98 14.64
CA LYS A 87 2.55 -14.98 15.67
C LYS A 87 3.09 -14.54 17.02
N GLY A 88 2.35 -14.83 18.07
CA GLY A 88 2.80 -14.54 19.43
C GLY A 88 1.64 -14.38 20.40
N GLU A 89 1.96 -13.80 21.54
CA GLU A 89 1.02 -13.53 22.63
C GLU A 89 1.23 -12.11 23.17
N ILE A 90 0.14 -11.42 23.52
CA ILE A 90 0.23 -10.05 24.02
C ILE A 90 0.76 -10.03 25.45
N GLY A 91 0.27 -10.95 26.30
CA GLY A 91 0.61 -10.99 27.72
C GLY A 91 0.46 -9.63 28.40
N ILE A 92 -0.79 -9.22 28.57
CA ILE A 92 -1.16 -7.97 29.22
C ILE A 92 -1.10 -8.18 30.73
N VAL A 93 -0.40 -7.28 31.42
CA VAL A 93 -0.50 -7.16 32.87
C VAL A 93 -0.94 -5.76 33.24
N ASN A 94 -1.98 -5.71 34.06
CA ASN A 94 -2.33 -4.50 34.78
C ASN A 94 -1.28 -4.36 35.88
N PRO A 95 -0.54 -3.25 35.97
CA PRO A 95 0.37 -2.97 37.07
C PRO A 95 -0.42 -2.68 38.35
N THR A 96 -1.24 -3.63 38.79
CA THR A 96 -1.87 -3.67 40.10
C THR A 96 -0.95 -4.43 41.03
N CYS A 97 0.15 -3.79 41.43
CA CYS A 97 1.01 -4.26 42.52
C CYS A 97 1.46 -3.12 43.45
N SER A 98 0.74 -1.99 43.47
CA SER A 98 0.79 -1.05 44.58
C SER A 98 -0.63 -0.86 45.12
N ARG A 99 -0.77 -0.74 46.43
CA ARG A 99 -2.03 -0.45 47.14
C ARG A 99 -2.54 0.97 46.88
N ASP A 100 -2.15 1.58 45.76
CA ASP A 100 -2.40 2.97 45.44
C ASP A 100 -3.46 3.03 44.35
N GLU A 101 -4.70 3.30 44.77
CA GLU A 101 -5.88 3.40 43.89
C GLU A 101 -5.73 4.53 42.84
N ASN A 102 -4.70 5.38 42.95
CA ASN A 102 -4.42 6.47 42.03
C ASN A 102 -3.55 6.07 40.82
N PHE A 103 -3.07 4.82 40.75
CA PHE A 103 -2.21 4.36 39.64
C PHE A 103 -2.93 3.38 38.73
N PHE A 104 -3.07 3.75 37.44
CA PHE A 104 -3.59 2.86 36.40
C PHE A 104 -2.66 2.84 35.19
N GLY A 105 -2.60 1.70 34.52
CA GLY A 105 -1.77 1.53 33.33
C GLY A 105 -1.97 0.16 32.70
N VAL A 106 -1.36 -0.04 31.54
CA VAL A 106 -1.29 -1.34 30.87
C VAL A 106 0.16 -1.56 30.49
N ALA A 107 0.72 -2.68 30.93
CA ALA A 107 2.07 -3.09 30.55
C ALA A 107 2.00 -4.37 29.72
N PHE A 108 2.95 -4.50 28.80
CA PHE A 108 3.18 -5.70 28.04
C PHE A 108 4.36 -6.46 28.62
N GLU A 109 4.16 -7.72 29.01
CA GLU A 109 5.22 -8.55 29.61
C GLU A 109 5.93 -9.45 28.60
N ARG A 110 5.39 -9.57 27.39
CA ARG A 110 5.92 -10.48 26.36
C ARG A 110 6.81 -9.74 25.38
N SER A 111 7.93 -10.37 25.03
CA SER A 111 8.84 -9.89 23.99
C SER A 111 8.17 -9.79 22.62
N ASP A 112 7.17 -10.63 22.35
CA ASP A 112 6.50 -10.70 21.05
C ASP A 112 5.78 -9.39 20.73
N ILE A 113 4.97 -8.87 21.66
CA ILE A 113 4.25 -7.62 21.47
C ILE A 113 5.18 -6.39 21.49
N ALA A 114 6.27 -6.42 22.27
CA ALA A 114 7.29 -5.37 22.23
C ALA A 114 7.99 -5.32 20.87
N SER A 115 8.36 -6.49 20.32
CA SER A 115 8.93 -6.61 18.97
C SER A 115 7.93 -6.15 17.91
N LEU A 116 6.66 -6.51 18.07
CA LEU A 116 5.58 -6.11 17.17
C LEU A 116 5.35 -4.60 17.17
N TYR A 117 5.36 -3.98 18.34
CA TYR A 117 5.31 -2.52 18.50
C TYR A 117 6.49 -1.85 17.78
N MET A 118 7.71 -2.37 17.94
CA MET A 118 8.88 -1.85 17.23
C MET A 118 8.71 -1.97 15.70
N LYS A 119 8.17 -3.09 15.20
CA LYS A 119 7.89 -3.30 13.77
C LYS A 119 6.83 -2.35 13.24
N GLN A 120 5.71 -2.21 13.93
CA GLN A 120 4.66 -1.26 13.56
C GLN A 120 5.22 0.17 13.56
N ASN A 121 6.03 0.55 14.55
CA ASN A 121 6.60 1.90 14.61
C ASN A 121 7.64 2.13 13.50
N GLN A 122 8.39 1.11 13.07
CA GLN A 122 9.28 1.21 11.89
C GLN A 122 8.52 1.30 10.57
N PHE A 123 7.31 0.73 10.50
CA PHE A 123 6.47 0.78 9.31
C PHE A 123 5.80 2.15 9.15
N LYS A 124 6.32 2.95 8.20
CA LYS A 124 5.86 4.32 7.91
C LYS A 124 4.95 4.39 6.67
N GLY A 125 4.05 3.43 6.50
CA GLY A 125 3.05 3.42 5.43
C GLY A 125 1.64 3.15 5.97
N ILE A 126 0.61 3.42 5.18
CA ILE A 126 -0.76 2.94 5.42
C ILE A 126 -0.86 1.47 4.97
N GLY A 127 -1.29 0.57 5.85
CA GLY A 127 -1.43 -0.84 5.50
C GLY A 127 -1.25 -1.79 6.68
N ILE A 128 -1.12 -3.08 6.37
CA ILE A 128 -0.85 -4.14 7.35
C ILE A 128 0.47 -4.80 6.97
N TRP A 129 1.51 -4.59 7.76
CA TRP A 129 2.77 -5.31 7.63
C TRP A 129 2.58 -6.74 8.13
N VAL A 130 2.78 -7.71 7.26
CA VAL A 130 2.65 -9.14 7.59
C VAL A 130 4.03 -9.75 7.76
N ASP A 131 4.22 -10.45 8.87
CA ASP A 131 5.44 -11.22 9.13
C ASP A 131 5.62 -12.36 8.11
N LYS A 132 6.86 -12.60 7.68
CA LYS A 132 7.21 -13.61 6.68
C LYS A 132 6.79 -15.01 7.11
N GLU A 133 6.82 -15.30 8.41
CA GLU A 133 6.39 -16.58 8.96
C GLU A 133 4.91 -16.89 8.68
N LEU A 134 4.08 -15.88 8.42
CA LEU A 134 2.66 -16.04 8.12
C LEU A 134 2.35 -16.22 6.64
N TYR A 135 3.33 -16.10 5.74
CA TYR A 135 3.06 -16.03 4.30
C TYR A 135 2.42 -17.30 3.75
N SER A 136 2.92 -18.47 4.13
CA SER A 136 2.39 -19.76 3.70
C SER A 136 0.98 -19.99 4.23
N GLU A 137 0.74 -19.69 5.50
CA GLU A 137 -0.56 -19.88 6.16
C GLU A 137 -1.65 -18.96 5.60
N ILE A 138 -1.33 -17.68 5.36
CA ILE A 138 -2.28 -16.74 4.76
C ILE A 138 -2.62 -17.16 3.34
N ASN A 139 -1.63 -17.51 2.52
CA ASN A 139 -1.85 -17.92 1.14
C ASN A 139 -2.56 -19.29 1.02
N ALA A 140 -2.53 -20.13 2.06
CA ALA A 140 -3.32 -21.36 2.13
C ALA A 140 -4.83 -21.08 2.33
N ILE A 141 -5.21 -19.91 2.86
CA ILE A 141 -6.61 -19.52 3.03
C ILE A 141 -7.13 -18.91 1.71
N LYS A 142 -7.97 -19.65 0.97
CA LYS A 142 -8.44 -19.26 -0.38
C LYS A 142 -9.01 -17.85 -0.53
N SER A 143 -9.59 -17.28 0.53
CA SER A 143 -10.17 -15.92 0.51
C SER A 143 -9.13 -14.81 0.65
N TYR A 144 -7.91 -15.15 1.04
CA TYR A 144 -6.84 -14.19 1.29
C TYR A 144 -5.70 -14.36 0.32
N ARG A 145 -5.03 -13.24 0.06
CA ARG A 145 -3.83 -13.18 -0.76
C ARG A 145 -2.95 -12.09 -0.21
N LEU A 146 -1.65 -12.39 -0.11
CA LEU A 146 -0.66 -11.37 0.16
C LEU A 146 -0.25 -10.68 -1.14
N VAL A 147 -0.12 -9.36 -1.06
CA VAL A 147 0.39 -8.53 -2.14
C VAL A 147 1.62 -7.81 -1.67
N ARG A 148 2.60 -7.73 -2.56
CA ARG A 148 3.75 -6.88 -2.35
C ARG A 148 3.29 -5.42 -2.28
N SER A 149 3.86 -4.66 -1.37
CA SER A 149 3.67 -3.22 -1.27
C SER A 149 5.00 -2.56 -0.89
N VAL A 150 5.03 -1.23 -0.99
CA VAL A 150 6.23 -0.42 -0.76
C VAL A 150 5.89 0.81 0.06
N PHE A 151 6.81 1.25 0.92
CA PHE A 151 6.68 2.52 1.62
C PHE A 151 8.00 3.27 1.65
N LEU A 152 7.91 4.56 1.91
CA LEU A 152 9.08 5.42 2.05
C LEU A 152 9.33 5.72 3.53
N PRO A 153 10.45 5.27 4.12
CA PRO A 153 10.68 5.42 5.57
C PRO A 153 10.88 6.88 5.98
N ASP A 154 11.47 7.69 5.11
CA ASP A 154 11.69 9.13 5.33
C ASP A 154 11.50 9.98 4.06
N VAL A 155 11.26 11.29 4.18
CA VAL A 155 11.05 12.19 3.02
C VAL A 155 12.30 12.22 2.15
N ASN A 156 13.48 12.08 2.76
CA ASN A 156 14.74 12.12 2.06
C ASN A 156 15.29 10.72 1.73
N ALA A 157 14.53 9.66 2.02
CA ALA A 157 14.98 8.32 1.74
C ALA A 157 15.14 8.11 0.23
N LYS A 158 16.31 7.60 -0.16
CA LYS A 158 16.60 7.23 -1.56
C LYS A 158 16.08 5.85 -1.95
N ARG A 159 15.67 5.06 -0.96
CA ARG A 159 15.23 3.68 -1.15
C ARG A 159 13.89 3.44 -0.49
N PHE A 160 13.04 2.74 -1.21
CA PHE A 160 11.77 2.23 -0.70
C PHE A 160 12.00 0.98 0.13
N GLN A 161 11.15 0.76 1.11
CA GLN A 161 11.12 -0.50 1.85
C GLN A 161 9.95 -1.33 1.37
N VAL A 162 10.22 -2.61 1.14
CA VAL A 162 9.24 -3.57 0.65
C VAL A 162 8.67 -4.36 1.81
N TYR A 163 7.37 -4.59 1.74
CA TYR A 163 6.65 -5.44 2.66
C TYR A 163 5.50 -6.16 1.96
N TYR A 164 4.83 -7.05 2.68
CA TYR A 164 3.62 -7.71 2.21
C TYR A 164 2.42 -7.28 3.02
N ASP A 165 1.35 -6.94 2.32
CA ASP A 165 0.06 -6.53 2.85
C ASP A 165 -1.02 -7.54 2.43
N ILE A 166 -2.16 -7.51 3.11
CA ILE A 166 -3.35 -8.26 2.72
C ILE A 166 -4.03 -7.53 1.57
N ALA A 167 -4.25 -8.22 0.45
CA ALA A 167 -4.90 -7.65 -0.74
C ALA A 167 -6.29 -7.07 -0.42
N PHE A 168 -6.69 -6.06 -1.17
CA PHE A 168 -8.09 -5.63 -1.22
C PHE A 168 -8.90 -6.64 -2.02
N GLU A 169 -10.09 -6.98 -1.52
CA GLU A 169 -11.10 -7.70 -2.30
C GLU A 169 -11.76 -6.74 -3.30
N LEU A 170 -11.12 -6.53 -4.44
CA LEU A 170 -11.67 -5.79 -5.58
C LEU A 170 -12.37 -6.81 -6.48
N LYS A 171 -13.72 -6.80 -6.54
CA LYS A 171 -14.45 -7.76 -7.38
C LYS A 171 -14.43 -7.28 -8.83
N ASN A 172 -14.00 -8.17 -9.75
CA ASN A 172 -13.97 -7.96 -11.21
C ASN A 172 -15.37 -7.86 -11.85
N LYS A 173 -16.22 -6.96 -11.40
CA LYS A 173 -17.39 -6.56 -12.18
C LYS A 173 -17.20 -5.12 -12.60
N VAL A 174 -17.51 -4.87 -13.87
CA VAL A 174 -17.40 -3.62 -14.67
C VAL A 174 -17.91 -2.36 -13.96
N TYR A 175 -18.48 -2.47 -12.76
CA TYR A 175 -18.82 -1.35 -11.88
C TYR A 175 -18.82 -1.77 -10.40
N ASP A 176 -17.69 -2.15 -9.81
CA ASP A 176 -17.62 -2.26 -8.34
C ASP A 176 -17.60 -0.86 -7.72
N LYS A 177 -18.78 -0.36 -7.36
CA LYS A 177 -18.97 0.94 -6.67
C LYS A 177 -18.07 1.04 -5.43
N TYR A 178 -17.77 -0.10 -4.80
CA TYR A 178 -16.89 -0.13 -3.64
C TYR A 178 -15.43 0.16 -4.01
N GLU A 179 -14.87 -0.49 -5.03
CA GLU A 179 -13.51 -0.21 -5.53
C GLU A 179 -13.37 1.25 -5.90
N VAL A 180 -14.32 1.78 -6.69
CA VAL A 180 -14.32 3.18 -7.12
C VAL A 180 -14.32 4.12 -5.92
N ALA A 181 -15.13 3.83 -4.90
CA ALA A 181 -15.20 4.65 -3.69
C ALA A 181 -13.89 4.62 -2.88
N VAL A 182 -13.27 3.45 -2.72
CA VAL A 182 -12.00 3.30 -2.00
C VAL A 182 -10.89 4.04 -2.74
N VAL A 183 -10.72 3.78 -4.05
CA VAL A 183 -9.67 4.39 -4.87
C VAL A 183 -9.80 5.92 -4.86
N LYS A 184 -11.00 6.45 -5.15
CA LYS A 184 -11.22 7.91 -5.15
C LYS A 184 -10.92 8.52 -3.78
N ARG A 185 -11.32 7.86 -2.70
CA ARG A 185 -11.11 8.38 -1.35
C ARG A 185 -9.62 8.38 -0.98
N VAL A 186 -8.91 7.28 -1.24
CA VAL A 186 -7.47 7.19 -1.01
C VAL A 186 -6.72 8.28 -1.76
N PHE A 187 -7.01 8.50 -3.05
CA PHE A 187 -6.35 9.56 -3.80
C PHE A 187 -6.72 10.96 -3.34
N ASN A 188 -7.99 11.23 -3.01
CA ASN A 188 -8.40 12.53 -2.50
C ASN A 188 -7.65 12.86 -1.20
N GLU A 189 -7.61 11.94 -0.24
CA GLU A 189 -6.91 12.16 1.02
C GLU A 189 -5.38 12.20 0.83
N CYS A 190 -4.83 11.43 -0.12
CA CYS A 190 -3.42 11.51 -0.51
C CYS A 190 -3.06 12.89 -1.04
N LEU A 191 -3.83 13.42 -2.00
CA LEU A 191 -3.57 14.75 -2.59
C LEU A 191 -3.71 15.84 -1.52
N LEU A 192 -4.73 15.78 -0.67
CA LEU A 192 -4.90 16.70 0.46
C LEU A 192 -3.75 16.59 1.48
N ALA A 193 -3.20 15.40 1.70
CA ALA A 193 -2.02 15.24 2.55
C ALA A 193 -0.78 15.89 1.91
N TYR A 194 -0.58 15.73 0.60
CA TYR A 194 0.54 16.35 -0.12
C TYR A 194 0.46 17.88 -0.21
N THR A 195 -0.73 18.48 -0.22
CA THR A 195 -0.86 19.95 -0.14
C THR A 195 -0.47 20.49 1.24
N LYS A 196 -0.62 19.70 2.30
CA LYS A 196 -0.21 20.05 3.66
C LYS A 196 1.27 19.76 3.92
N SER A 197 1.73 18.56 3.57
CA SER A 197 3.09 18.11 3.85
C SER A 197 3.48 16.89 3.02
N ARG A 198 4.64 16.97 2.36
CA ARG A 198 5.27 15.81 1.70
C ARG A 198 5.52 14.65 2.65
N ARG A 199 5.82 14.95 3.92
CA ARG A 199 6.03 13.94 4.98
C ARG A 199 4.81 13.06 5.20
N TYR A 200 3.62 13.61 5.09
CA TYR A 200 2.37 12.86 5.32
C TYR A 200 1.84 12.24 4.04
N GLY A 201 1.94 12.97 2.93
CA GLY A 201 1.61 12.43 1.60
C GLY A 201 2.32 11.11 1.31
N ARG A 202 3.59 10.96 1.72
CA ARG A 202 4.38 9.74 1.49
C ARG A 202 3.76 8.47 2.10
N TYR A 203 2.96 8.59 3.16
CA TYR A 203 2.34 7.43 3.81
C TYR A 203 1.31 6.74 2.91
N TYR A 204 0.72 7.49 1.96
CA TYR A 204 -0.26 6.97 1.01
C TYR A 204 0.35 6.10 -0.10
N LEU A 205 1.67 6.17 -0.29
CA LEU A 205 2.35 5.36 -1.29
C LEU A 205 2.03 3.86 -1.11
N SER A 206 2.02 3.39 0.13
CA SER A 206 1.85 1.97 0.43
C SER A 206 0.43 1.48 0.19
N ILE A 207 -0.61 2.22 0.57
CA ILE A 207 -1.99 1.81 0.29
C ILE A 207 -2.29 1.86 -1.22
N ILE A 208 -1.72 2.83 -1.95
CA ILE A 208 -1.85 2.91 -3.41
C ILE A 208 -1.13 1.74 -4.07
N ALA A 209 0.09 1.40 -3.64
CA ALA A 209 0.82 0.22 -4.10
C ALA A 209 0.06 -1.09 -3.81
N THR A 210 -0.51 -1.22 -2.61
CA THR A 210 -1.37 -2.35 -2.24
C THR A 210 -2.59 -2.42 -3.16
N LEU A 211 -3.26 -1.30 -3.49
CA LEU A 211 -4.39 -1.26 -4.43
C LEU A 211 -3.99 -1.70 -5.84
N ILE A 212 -2.86 -1.20 -6.37
CA ILE A 212 -2.32 -1.60 -7.68
C ILE A 212 -2.13 -3.12 -7.73
N ASN A 213 -1.46 -3.70 -6.74
CA ASN A 213 -1.16 -5.13 -6.71
C ASN A 213 -2.34 -6.01 -6.25
N SER A 214 -3.39 -5.41 -5.70
CA SER A 214 -4.65 -6.08 -5.36
C SER A 214 -5.49 -6.39 -6.58
N TYR A 215 -5.34 -5.60 -7.66
CA TYR A 215 -6.03 -5.82 -8.91
C TYR A 215 -5.68 -7.19 -9.49
N LYS A 216 -6.70 -7.97 -9.86
CA LYS A 216 -6.58 -9.35 -10.35
C LYS A 216 -7.58 -9.58 -11.47
N ASP A 217 -7.48 -8.84 -12.56
CA ASP A 217 -8.24 -9.14 -13.77
C ASP A 217 -7.38 -9.89 -14.78
N ASN A 218 -7.94 -10.94 -15.37
CA ASN A 218 -7.24 -11.70 -16.39
C ASN A 218 -7.24 -10.97 -17.75
N LYS A 219 -8.11 -9.98 -17.95
CA LYS A 219 -8.37 -9.33 -19.24
C LYS A 219 -7.68 -7.97 -19.42
N LEU A 220 -6.45 -7.84 -18.95
CA LEU A 220 -5.68 -6.63 -19.25
C LEU A 220 -5.32 -6.64 -20.74
N SER A 221 -5.81 -5.68 -21.51
CA SER A 221 -5.42 -5.46 -22.91
C SER A 221 -5.03 -4.00 -23.17
N TRP A 222 -4.26 -3.78 -24.23
CA TRP A 222 -3.72 -2.46 -24.57
C TRP A 222 -4.41 -1.89 -25.81
N ASN A 223 -5.02 -0.71 -25.67
CA ASN A 223 -5.61 0.02 -26.77
C ASN A 223 -4.55 0.85 -27.51
N LEU A 224 -4.25 0.43 -28.73
CA LEU A 224 -3.20 1.06 -29.52
C LEU A 224 -3.50 2.50 -29.92
N LEU A 225 -4.74 2.76 -30.34
CA LEU A 225 -5.12 4.09 -30.83
C LEU A 225 -5.15 5.12 -29.70
N LYS A 226 -5.51 4.69 -28.49
CA LYS A 226 -5.60 5.58 -27.32
C LYS A 226 -4.32 5.63 -26.49
N SER A 227 -3.41 4.67 -26.66
CA SER A 227 -2.24 4.50 -25.78
C SER A 227 -2.64 4.37 -24.30
N GLU A 228 -3.68 3.56 -24.06
CA GLU A 228 -4.29 3.31 -22.75
C GLU A 228 -4.68 1.83 -22.64
N PHE A 229 -4.94 1.33 -21.43
CA PHE A 229 -5.51 -0.02 -21.26
C PHE A 229 -6.99 -0.04 -21.64
N ASP A 230 -7.44 -1.07 -22.37
CA ASP A 230 -8.89 -1.30 -22.50
C ASP A 230 -9.43 -1.72 -21.13
N GLN A 231 -10.60 -1.20 -20.75
CA GLN A 231 -11.18 -1.40 -19.41
C GLN A 231 -10.18 -1.10 -18.28
N CYS A 232 -9.35 -0.06 -18.48
CA CYS A 232 -8.29 0.35 -17.58
C CYS A 232 -8.77 0.39 -16.12
N PRO A 233 -8.09 -0.31 -15.19
CA PRO A 233 -8.39 -0.22 -13.77
C PRO A 233 -8.35 1.25 -13.35
N LEU A 234 -9.33 1.69 -12.56
CA LEU A 234 -9.41 3.10 -12.16
C LEU A 234 -8.09 3.57 -11.52
N ILE A 235 -7.50 2.72 -10.69
CA ILE A 235 -6.19 2.94 -10.07
C ILE A 235 -5.07 3.20 -11.09
N TYR A 236 -5.01 2.43 -12.18
CA TYR A 236 -4.01 2.64 -13.25
C TYR A 236 -4.26 3.96 -13.97
N SER A 237 -5.52 4.25 -14.30
CA SER A 237 -5.90 5.50 -14.98
C SER A 237 -5.55 6.75 -14.17
N ILE A 238 -5.63 6.70 -12.83
CA ILE A 238 -5.29 7.83 -11.98
C ILE A 238 -3.77 8.00 -11.91
N VAL A 239 -3.02 6.91 -11.71
CA VAL A 239 -1.55 6.95 -11.67
C VAL A 239 -0.98 7.47 -12.99
N MET A 240 -1.48 6.97 -14.13
CA MET A 240 -1.05 7.43 -15.46
C MET A 240 -1.34 8.92 -15.65
N ARG A 241 -2.54 9.40 -15.29
CA ARG A 241 -2.87 10.83 -15.38
C ARG A 241 -1.98 11.71 -14.51
N LEU A 242 -1.66 11.26 -13.29
CA LEU A 242 -0.74 11.98 -12.40
C LEU A 242 0.68 12.03 -13.00
N ALA A 243 1.12 10.96 -13.67
CA ALA A 243 2.41 10.90 -14.34
C ALA A 243 2.48 11.79 -15.59
N GLU A 244 1.38 11.90 -16.34
CA GLU A 244 1.23 12.79 -17.49
C GLU A 244 1.14 14.27 -17.10
N ASP A 245 0.42 14.58 -16.03
CA ASP A 245 0.30 15.93 -15.49
C ASP A 245 1.66 16.50 -15.08
N ASN A 246 2.53 15.65 -14.52
CA ASN A 246 3.90 16.01 -14.08
C ASN A 246 3.95 17.28 -13.22
N GLY A 247 2.99 17.42 -12.29
CA GLY A 247 2.99 18.53 -11.35
C GLY A 247 2.35 19.82 -11.86
N LYS A 248 1.68 19.81 -13.02
CA LYS A 248 1.05 21.01 -13.59
C LYS A 248 -0.26 21.36 -12.87
N ILE A 249 -1.09 20.38 -12.57
CA ILE A 249 -2.39 20.53 -11.89
C ILE A 249 -2.32 19.94 -10.48
N TYR A 250 -1.68 18.78 -10.33
CA TYR A 250 -1.62 18.05 -9.07
C TYR A 250 -0.26 18.23 -8.38
N PRO A 251 -0.19 18.14 -7.04
CA PRO A 251 1.10 18.09 -6.35
C PRO A 251 1.91 16.87 -6.81
N ILE A 252 3.22 17.04 -6.94
CA ILE A 252 4.15 15.94 -7.26
C ILE A 252 4.11 14.92 -6.11
N ILE A 253 3.64 13.72 -6.43
CA ILE A 253 3.59 12.60 -5.50
C ILE A 253 4.97 11.94 -5.45
N GLN A 254 5.53 11.84 -4.24
CA GLN A 254 6.77 11.12 -4.03
C GLN A 254 6.54 9.60 -4.19
N GLY A 255 7.39 8.95 -4.99
CA GLY A 255 7.24 7.54 -5.34
C GLY A 255 6.27 7.28 -6.49
N LEU A 256 5.87 8.31 -7.26
CA LEU A 256 5.03 8.12 -8.45
C LEU A 256 5.70 7.22 -9.50
N ASP A 257 7.02 7.30 -9.62
CA ASP A 257 7.84 6.41 -10.44
C ASP A 257 7.68 4.94 -10.01
N MET A 258 7.68 4.67 -8.70
CA MET A 258 7.43 3.33 -8.16
C MET A 258 6.03 2.83 -8.49
N LEU A 259 5.02 3.69 -8.35
CA LEU A 259 3.64 3.31 -8.70
C LEU A 259 3.53 2.96 -10.19
N CYS A 260 4.19 3.73 -11.05
CA CYS A 260 4.27 3.43 -12.48
C CYS A 260 4.97 2.08 -12.74
N LEU A 261 6.11 1.81 -12.10
CA LEU A 261 6.84 0.55 -12.24
C LEU A 261 6.05 -0.66 -11.71
N LEU A 262 5.24 -0.50 -10.65
CA LEU A 262 4.35 -1.56 -10.16
C LEU A 262 3.27 -1.92 -11.18
N ILE A 263 2.71 -0.94 -11.90
CA ILE A 263 1.79 -1.20 -13.00
C ILE A 263 2.49 -1.98 -14.10
N VAL A 264 3.72 -1.59 -14.46
CA VAL A 264 4.53 -2.29 -15.46
C VAL A 264 4.82 -3.73 -15.02
N ASP A 265 5.22 -3.98 -13.77
CA ASP A 265 5.41 -5.34 -13.25
C ASP A 265 4.14 -6.19 -13.39
N ASN A 266 2.96 -5.61 -13.14
CA ASN A 266 1.70 -6.32 -13.37
C ASN A 266 1.47 -6.64 -14.85
N VAL A 267 1.81 -5.73 -15.78
CA VAL A 267 1.76 -6.00 -17.23
C VAL A 267 2.64 -7.19 -17.61
N PHE A 268 3.84 -7.32 -17.04
CA PHE A 268 4.72 -8.46 -17.30
C PHE A 268 4.19 -9.79 -16.74
N LYS A 269 3.40 -9.76 -15.66
CA LYS A 269 2.71 -10.96 -15.13
C LYS A 269 1.51 -11.39 -15.99
N HIS A 270 0.91 -10.49 -16.75
CA HIS A 270 -0.26 -10.80 -17.58
C HIS A 270 0.16 -11.53 -18.85
N LYS A 271 -0.30 -12.78 -18.96
CA LYS A 271 -0.03 -13.66 -20.11
C LYS A 271 -0.68 -13.20 -21.40
N GLU A 272 -1.81 -12.49 -21.32
CA GLU A 272 -2.57 -12.01 -22.48
C GLU A 272 -1.93 -10.80 -23.17
N ILE A 273 -1.04 -10.07 -22.47
CA ILE A 273 -0.30 -8.96 -23.08
C ILE A 273 0.80 -9.53 -23.99
N THR A 274 0.80 -9.11 -25.24
CA THR A 274 1.82 -9.50 -26.23
C THR A 274 3.16 -8.78 -25.98
N GLU A 275 4.28 -9.33 -26.45
CA GLU A 275 5.58 -8.62 -26.36
C GLU A 275 5.57 -7.26 -27.08
N ILE A 276 4.81 -7.14 -28.16
CA ILE A 276 4.65 -5.87 -28.89
C ILE A 276 3.94 -4.85 -27.99
N ASP A 277 2.87 -5.25 -27.30
CA ASP A 277 2.15 -4.37 -26.39
C ASP A 277 2.99 -4.05 -25.15
N ARG A 278 3.77 -5.00 -24.62
CA ARG A 278 4.76 -4.73 -23.55
C ARG A 278 5.73 -3.64 -23.99
N SER A 279 6.30 -3.75 -25.19
CA SER A 279 7.22 -2.74 -25.73
C SER A 279 6.58 -1.34 -25.82
N ARG A 280 5.34 -1.26 -26.30
CA ARG A 280 4.58 -0.01 -26.40
C ARG A 280 4.25 0.59 -25.04
N ILE A 281 3.85 -0.25 -24.08
CA ILE A 281 3.58 0.16 -22.70
C ILE A 281 4.87 0.70 -22.07
N VAL A 282 5.99 -0.01 -22.20
CA VAL A 282 7.29 0.45 -21.69
C VAL A 282 7.67 1.80 -22.31
N LYS A 283 7.50 1.96 -23.63
CA LYS A 283 7.75 3.23 -24.32
C LYS A 283 6.89 4.37 -23.76
N LYS A 284 5.58 4.12 -23.55
CA LYS A 284 4.65 5.11 -22.96
C LYS A 284 5.06 5.47 -21.54
N PHE A 285 5.33 4.49 -20.68
CA PHE A 285 5.69 4.74 -19.29
C PHE A 285 7.03 5.48 -19.17
N MET A 286 8.02 5.13 -19.99
CA MET A 286 9.31 5.81 -20.00
C MET A 286 9.28 7.23 -20.60
N SER A 287 8.17 7.62 -21.22
CA SER A 287 7.92 9.03 -21.59
C SER A 287 7.49 9.89 -20.39
N PHE A 288 7.06 9.30 -19.29
CA PHE A 288 6.68 10.05 -18.10
C PHE A 288 7.92 10.61 -17.40
N GLU A 289 7.88 11.90 -17.07
CA GLU A 289 9.03 12.60 -16.47
C GLU A 289 9.47 12.01 -15.13
N CYS A 290 8.53 11.44 -14.35
CA CYS A 290 8.84 10.73 -13.11
C CYS A 290 9.71 9.49 -13.32
N LEU A 291 9.66 8.84 -14.48
CA LEU A 291 10.51 7.69 -14.84
C LEU A 291 11.72 8.11 -15.68
N LYS A 292 11.51 9.03 -16.63
CA LYS A 292 12.56 9.49 -17.54
C LYS A 292 13.71 10.15 -16.78
N LYS A 293 13.46 11.11 -15.88
CA LYS A 293 14.52 11.84 -15.18
C LYS A 293 15.44 10.93 -14.35
N PRO A 294 14.93 10.04 -13.48
CA PRO A 294 15.79 9.21 -12.63
C PRO A 294 16.44 8.02 -13.34
N TYR A 295 15.88 7.54 -14.46
CA TYR A 295 16.30 6.27 -15.07
C TYR A 295 16.78 6.36 -16.53
N ALA A 296 16.72 7.53 -17.19
CA ALA A 296 17.09 7.64 -18.62
C ALA A 296 18.52 7.19 -18.93
N TYR A 297 19.45 7.43 -18.01
CA TYR A 297 20.88 7.11 -18.17
C TYR A 297 21.37 6.05 -17.17
N SER A 298 20.46 5.55 -16.34
CA SER A 298 20.73 4.73 -15.16
C SER A 298 19.65 3.67 -14.98
N ILE A 299 19.16 3.10 -16.09
CA ILE A 299 18.10 2.07 -16.05
C ILE A 299 18.52 0.84 -15.24
N ASN A 300 19.82 0.58 -15.13
CA ASN A 300 20.36 -0.50 -14.29
C ASN A 300 20.22 -0.21 -12.78
N ASP A 301 19.99 1.05 -12.40
CA ASP A 301 19.76 1.49 -11.01
C ASP A 301 18.29 1.39 -10.60
N LEU A 302 17.42 0.84 -11.47
CA LEU A 302 16.05 0.50 -11.10
C LEU A 302 16.05 -0.33 -9.81
N PRO A 303 15.21 0.01 -8.81
CA PRO A 303 15.22 -0.73 -7.57
C PRO A 303 14.92 -2.21 -7.83
N GLU A 304 15.79 -3.09 -7.33
CA GLU A 304 15.63 -4.54 -7.45
C GLU A 304 14.29 -5.00 -6.87
N ASP A 305 13.84 -4.28 -5.84
CA ASP A 305 12.64 -4.60 -5.12
C ASP A 305 11.33 -4.01 -5.71
N VAL A 306 11.32 -3.50 -6.94
CA VAL A 306 10.03 -3.08 -7.56
C VAL A 306 9.34 -4.26 -8.22
N PHE A 307 10.07 -4.99 -9.04
CA PHE A 307 9.53 -6.11 -9.82
C PHE A 307 9.42 -7.36 -8.97
N SER A 308 8.25 -7.98 -9.01
CA SER A 308 7.98 -9.23 -8.29
C SER A 308 8.94 -10.36 -8.62
N GLU A 309 9.46 -10.39 -9.85
CA GLU A 309 10.38 -11.38 -10.36
C GLU A 309 11.53 -10.67 -11.10
N ASP A 310 12.77 -11.12 -10.87
CA ASP A 310 13.96 -10.56 -11.52
C ASP A 310 13.90 -10.68 -13.06
N ILE A 311 13.21 -11.70 -13.58
CA ILE A 311 13.00 -11.87 -15.02
C ILE A 311 12.15 -10.72 -15.61
N ASN A 312 11.15 -10.21 -14.88
CA ASN A 312 10.33 -9.10 -15.34
C ASN A 312 11.13 -7.81 -15.38
N ARG A 313 12.00 -7.60 -14.37
CA ARG A 313 12.95 -6.46 -14.35
C ARG A 313 13.90 -6.51 -15.54
N LYS A 314 14.51 -7.66 -15.80
CA LYS A 314 15.43 -7.85 -16.93
C LYS A 314 14.75 -7.60 -18.27
N ARG A 315 13.54 -8.14 -18.46
CA ARG A 315 12.74 -7.89 -19.68
C ARG A 315 12.39 -6.42 -19.85
N PHE A 316 12.01 -5.73 -18.78
CA PHE A 316 11.76 -4.29 -18.82
C PHE A 316 13.00 -3.50 -19.27
N ILE A 317 14.16 -3.78 -18.66
CA ILE A 317 15.44 -3.12 -19.01
C ILE A 317 15.79 -3.37 -20.48
N GLN A 318 15.68 -4.63 -20.93
CA GLN A 318 15.98 -5.00 -22.31
C GLN A 318 15.08 -4.24 -23.31
N ILE A 319 13.75 -4.29 -23.11
CA ILE A 319 12.78 -3.59 -23.97
C ILE A 319 13.04 -2.08 -23.98
N TYR A 320 13.42 -1.50 -22.84
CA TYR A 320 13.75 -0.08 -22.77
C TYR A 320 14.99 0.26 -23.60
N GLN A 321 16.06 -0.52 -23.45
CA GLN A 321 17.30 -0.33 -24.20
C GLN A 321 17.07 -0.47 -25.71
N GLU A 322 16.31 -1.47 -26.15
CA GLU A 322 15.91 -1.64 -27.55
C GLU A 322 15.13 -0.42 -28.07
N ASN A 323 14.21 0.12 -27.27
CA ASN A 323 13.45 1.33 -27.63
C ASN A 323 14.33 2.58 -27.77
N ILE A 324 15.38 2.74 -26.95
CA ILE A 324 16.34 3.85 -27.09
C ILE A 324 17.12 3.70 -28.40
N VAL A 325 17.67 2.51 -28.66
CA VAL A 325 18.48 2.27 -29.87
C VAL A 325 17.65 2.55 -31.12
N ASN A 326 16.41 2.05 -31.17
CA ASN A 326 15.51 2.31 -32.30
C ASN A 326 15.22 3.80 -32.48
N ALA A 327 15.00 4.55 -31.39
CA ALA A 327 14.77 5.99 -31.48
C ALA A 327 16.01 6.75 -32.01
N GLN A 328 17.22 6.38 -31.58
CA GLN A 328 18.46 6.97 -32.06
C GLN A 328 18.69 6.69 -33.55
N VAL A 329 18.38 5.47 -34.00
CA VAL A 329 18.44 5.08 -35.41
C VAL A 329 17.44 5.89 -36.24
N ASP A 330 16.19 6.01 -35.79
CA ASP A 330 15.16 6.80 -36.46
C ASP A 330 15.55 8.29 -36.59
N ASP A 331 16.16 8.87 -35.55
CA ASP A 331 16.62 10.26 -35.55
C ASP A 331 17.81 10.47 -36.50
N LEU A 332 18.72 9.50 -36.61
CA LEU A 332 19.84 9.54 -37.57
C LEU A 332 19.32 9.54 -39.02
N PHE A 333 18.33 8.70 -39.34
CA PHE A 333 17.77 8.66 -40.70
C PHE A 333 16.96 9.91 -41.03
N LYS A 334 16.23 10.49 -40.07
CA LYS A 334 15.51 11.76 -40.26
C LYS A 334 16.45 12.97 -40.42
N SER A 335 17.68 12.89 -39.93
CA SER A 335 18.67 13.96 -40.09
C SER A 335 19.39 13.94 -41.45
N GLN A 336 19.12 12.93 -42.27
CA GLN A 336 19.68 12.76 -43.63
C GLN A 336 18.68 13.12 -44.75
N GLU A 337 17.42 13.40 -44.41
CA GLU A 337 16.39 14.01 -45.27
C GLU A 337 16.32 15.52 -45.01
#